data_AF-A0A484IA53-F1
#
_entry.id   AF-A0A484IA53-F1
#
_cell.length_a   1.000
_cell.length_b   1.000
_cell.length_c   1.000
_cell.angle_alpha   90.00
_cell.angle_beta   90.00
_cell.angle_gamma   90.00
#
_symmetry.space_group_name_H-M   'P 1'
#
loop_
_entity.id
_entity.type
_entity.pdbx_description
1 polymer ?
#
loop_
_entity_poly.entity_id
_entity_poly.type
_entity_poly.pdbx_seq_one_letter_code
_entity_poly.pdbx_strand_id
1 'polypeptide(L)'
;MDIGGKNLVMDDPDLELIKARKMKKLQEQLAFRERQEQEKAKIRDKNNLELQNQINKQKSDELDSERKFLLHHMYDRGDEVLKLAEQQFPFQTKMIIKRLNELIRFGEISRISGGDLLSVYRSLGMKIRVDTHISISDHGKTISFSDKLRESTSSEQDAE
;
A
#
# COMPACT_ATOMS: atom_id res chain seq x y z
N MET A 1 -75.68 24.86 42.54
CA MET A 1 -74.38 25.52 42.32
C MET A 1 -73.53 24.57 41.51
N ASP A 2 -73.42 24.81 40.21
CA ASP A 2 -72.34 24.23 39.42
C ASP A 2 -72.12 25.17 38.23
N ILE A 3 -71.06 25.97 38.31
CA ILE A 3 -70.78 27.07 37.40
C ILE A 3 -69.89 26.50 36.29
N GLY A 4 -70.54 26.09 35.20
CA GLY A 4 -69.85 25.62 33.99
C GLY A 4 -69.08 26.74 33.31
N GLY A 5 -67.79 26.85 33.61
CA GLY A 5 -66.85 27.68 32.87
C GLY A 5 -66.50 27.07 31.51
N LYS A 6 -67.32 27.29 30.49
CA LYS A 6 -66.92 27.10 29.09
C LYS A 6 -65.93 28.20 28.72
N ASN A 7 -64.64 27.88 28.77
CA ASN A 7 -63.60 28.67 28.13
C ASN A 7 -63.80 28.55 26.61
N LEU A 8 -64.60 29.45 26.01
CA LEU A 8 -64.54 29.70 24.58
C LEU A 8 -63.22 30.42 24.32
N VAL A 9 -62.18 29.63 24.06
CA VAL A 9 -60.97 30.12 23.41
C VAL A 9 -61.43 30.58 22.03
N MET A 10 -61.57 31.88 21.84
CA MET A 10 -61.72 32.44 20.49
C MET A 10 -60.46 32.04 19.73
N ASP A 11 -60.63 31.21 18.69
CA ASP A 11 -59.62 31.04 17.64
C ASP A 11 -59.51 32.37 16.90
N ASP A 12 -58.67 33.24 17.43
CA ASP A 12 -58.36 34.55 16.89
C ASP A 12 -57.56 34.36 15.58
N PRO A 13 -58.13 34.62 14.39
CA PRO A 13 -57.49 34.34 13.09
C PRO A 13 -56.14 35.08 12.93
N ASP A 14 -55.96 36.19 13.65
CA ASP A 14 -54.69 36.92 13.69
C ASP A 14 -53.59 36.14 14.43
N LEU A 15 -53.96 35.35 15.46
CA LEU A 15 -53.02 34.54 16.23
C LEU A 15 -52.49 33.35 15.43
N GLU A 16 -53.34 32.72 14.60
CA GLU A 16 -52.93 31.65 13.67
C GLU A 16 -51.98 32.18 12.60
N LEU A 17 -52.27 33.35 12.04
CA LEU A 17 -51.42 33.99 11.05
C LEU A 17 -50.03 34.30 11.63
N ILE A 18 -49.96 34.80 12.87
CA ILE A 18 -48.70 35.06 13.58
C ILE A 18 -47.91 33.76 13.82
N LYS A 19 -48.59 32.68 14.25
CA LYS A 19 -47.96 31.36 14.44
C LYS A 19 -47.42 30.79 13.13
N ALA A 20 -48.21 30.85 12.05
CA ALA A 20 -47.81 30.38 10.72
C ALA A 20 -46.58 31.14 10.21
N ARG A 21 -46.57 32.47 10.35
CA ARG A 21 -45.45 33.33 9.95
C ARG A 21 -44.19 33.02 10.75
N LYS A 22 -44.33 32.76 12.06
CA LYS A 22 -43.22 32.38 12.94
C LYS A 22 -42.68 30.99 12.63
N MET A 23 -43.56 30.00 12.36
CA MET A 23 -43.15 28.65 11.93
C MET A 23 -42.43 28.68 10.59
N LYS A 24 -42.93 29.44 9.61
CA LYS A 24 -42.29 29.59 8.30
C LYS A 24 -40.88 30.16 8.44
N LYS A 25 -40.70 31.21 9.25
CA LYS A 25 -39.37 31.80 9.53
C LYS A 25 -38.42 30.79 10.18
N LEU A 26 -38.91 29.95 11.09
CA LEU A 26 -38.12 28.90 11.73
C LEU A 26 -37.70 27.80 10.73
N GLN A 27 -38.62 27.36 9.87
CA GLN A 27 -38.35 26.39 8.80
C GLN A 27 -37.27 26.91 7.84
N GLU A 28 -37.35 28.18 7.43
CA GLU A 28 -36.35 28.83 6.58
C GLU A 28 -34.97 28.87 7.24
N GLN A 29 -34.89 29.18 8.54
CA GLN A 29 -33.63 29.17 9.29
C GLN A 29 -33.00 27.78 9.41
N LEU A 30 -33.82 26.75 9.62
CA LEU A 30 -33.35 25.36 9.68
C LEU A 30 -32.84 24.89 8.32
N ALA A 31 -33.60 25.13 7.24
CA ALA A 31 -33.20 24.77 5.88
C ALA A 31 -31.91 25.49 5.44
N PHE A 32 -31.70 26.74 5.88
CA PHE A 32 -30.47 27.48 5.63
C PHE A 32 -29.28 26.88 6.39
N ARG A 33 -29.44 26.55 7.69
CA ARG A 33 -28.40 25.90 8.50
C ARG A 33 -28.03 24.52 7.96
N GLU A 34 -29.03 23.71 7.61
CA GLU A 34 -28.83 22.36 7.08
C GLU A 34 -28.04 22.40 5.76
N ARG A 35 -28.38 23.32 4.84
CA ARG A 35 -27.58 23.51 3.61
C ARG A 35 -26.13 23.88 3.91
N GLN A 36 -25.91 24.80 4.84
CA GLN A 36 -24.55 25.17 5.25
C GLN A 36 -23.78 24.01 5.88
N GLU A 37 -24.43 23.20 6.73
CA GLU A 37 -23.81 22.02 7.33
C GLU A 37 -23.50 20.94 6.29
N GLN A 38 -24.40 20.70 5.33
CA GLN A 38 -24.17 19.78 4.22
C GLN A 38 -23.02 20.26 3.31
N GLU A 39 -22.94 21.54 2.99
CA GLU A 39 -21.80 22.10 2.23
C GLU A 39 -20.48 21.94 2.99
N LYS A 40 -20.47 22.25 4.30
CA LYS A 40 -19.29 22.07 5.16
C LYS A 40 -18.87 20.60 5.27
N ALA A 41 -19.82 19.67 5.37
CA ALA A 41 -19.54 18.24 5.40
C ALA A 41 -18.89 17.79 4.08
N LYS A 42 -19.46 18.16 2.92
CA LYS A 42 -18.89 17.84 1.61
C LYS A 42 -17.48 18.41 1.42
N ILE A 43 -17.22 19.63 1.90
CA ILE A 43 -15.89 20.24 1.84
C ILE A 43 -14.90 19.49 2.73
N ARG A 44 -15.29 19.10 3.95
CA ARG A 44 -14.45 18.30 4.85
C ARG A 44 -14.10 16.94 4.25
N ASP A 45 -15.07 16.26 3.66
CA ASP A 45 -14.86 14.96 3.03
C ASP A 45 -13.90 15.07 1.83
N LYS A 46 -14.08 16.10 0.98
CA LYS A 46 -13.14 16.39 -0.12
C LYS A 46 -11.73 16.67 0.37
N ASN A 47 -11.58 17.53 1.37
CA ASN A 47 -10.26 17.87 1.93
C ASN A 47 -9.57 16.65 2.55
N ASN A 48 -10.33 15.77 3.23
CA ASN A 48 -9.78 14.54 3.79
C ASN A 48 -9.30 13.57 2.70
N LEU A 49 -10.09 13.42 1.63
CA LEU A 49 -9.72 12.60 0.47
C LEU A 49 -8.47 13.14 -0.24
N GLU A 50 -8.38 14.46 -0.46
CA GLU A 50 -7.20 15.11 -1.03
C GLU A 50 -5.96 14.89 -0.15
N LEU A 51 -6.08 15.03 1.17
CA LEU A 51 -4.99 14.81 2.11
C LEU A 51 -4.52 13.35 2.09
N GLN A 52 -5.44 12.38 2.08
CA GLN A 52 -5.09 10.96 1.95
C GLN A 52 -4.36 10.67 0.64
N ASN A 53 -4.81 11.24 -0.48
CA ASN A 53 -4.16 11.07 -1.77
C ASN A 53 -2.75 11.66 -1.79
N GLN A 54 -2.55 12.84 -1.18
CA GLN A 54 -1.22 13.45 -1.05
C GLN A 54 -0.28 12.59 -0.21
N ILE A 55 -0.73 12.07 0.93
CA ILE A 55 0.06 11.18 1.79
C ILE A 55 0.44 9.89 1.05
N ASN A 56 -0.50 9.30 0.32
CA ASN A 56 -0.24 8.08 -0.45
C ASN A 56 0.76 8.32 -1.57
N LYS A 57 0.67 9.46 -2.26
CA LYS A 57 1.62 9.87 -3.30
C LYS A 57 3.02 10.11 -2.72
N GLN A 58 3.12 10.82 -1.60
CA GLN A 58 4.40 11.03 -0.92
C GLN A 58 5.04 9.69 -0.51
N LYS A 59 4.26 8.75 0.03
CA LYS A 59 4.75 7.42 0.39
C LYS A 59 5.21 6.61 -0.82
N SER A 60 4.54 6.71 -1.97
CA SER A 60 4.99 6.02 -3.19
C SER A 60 6.30 6.63 -3.70
N ASP A 61 6.41 7.96 -3.72
CA ASP A 61 7.59 8.65 -4.20
C ASP A 61 8.81 8.37 -3.29
N GLU A 62 8.62 8.30 -1.97
CA GLU A 62 9.65 7.91 -1.00
C GLU A 62 10.10 6.45 -1.21
N LEU A 63 9.16 5.51 -1.37
CA LEU A 63 9.49 4.12 -1.62
C LEU A 63 10.26 3.93 -2.93
N ASP A 64 9.86 4.62 -3.99
CA ASP A 64 10.57 4.61 -5.27
C ASP A 64 11.99 5.19 -5.13
N SER A 65 12.16 6.20 -4.28
CA SER A 65 13.46 6.82 -4.02
C SER A 65 14.39 5.87 -3.24
N GLU A 66 13.89 5.24 -2.19
CA GLU A 66 14.62 4.24 -1.40
C GLU A 66 14.98 3.00 -2.25
N ARG A 67 14.05 2.54 -3.09
CA ARG A 67 14.30 1.44 -4.04
C ARG A 67 15.39 1.82 -5.05
N LYS A 68 15.32 3.02 -5.63
CA LYS A 68 16.34 3.51 -6.56
C LYS A 68 17.69 3.64 -5.88
N PHE A 69 17.73 4.15 -4.65
CA PHE A 69 18.97 4.26 -3.89
C PHE A 69 19.63 2.88 -3.73
N LEU A 70 18.89 1.87 -3.27
CA LEU A 70 19.41 0.51 -3.11
C LEU A 70 19.99 -0.04 -4.42
N LEU A 71 19.27 0.13 -5.54
CA LEU A 71 19.69 -0.35 -6.86
C LEU A 71 21.06 0.18 -7.30
N HIS A 72 21.45 1.40 -6.93
CA HIS A 72 22.78 1.93 -7.26
C HIS A 72 23.91 1.22 -6.52
N HIS A 73 23.59 0.54 -5.42
CA HIS A 73 24.52 -0.25 -4.61
C HIS A 73 24.46 -1.76 -4.94
N MET A 74 23.64 -2.17 -5.90
CA MET A 74 23.54 -3.57 -6.30
C MET A 74 24.41 -3.88 -7.52
N TYR A 75 24.86 -5.12 -7.62
CA TYR A 75 25.56 -5.64 -8.81
C TYR A 75 25.19 -7.10 -9.08
N ASP A 76 25.71 -7.66 -10.18
CA ASP A 76 25.33 -8.98 -10.68
C ASP A 76 23.80 -9.03 -10.96
N ARG A 77 23.08 -10.10 -10.59
CA ARG A 77 21.62 -10.22 -10.77
C ARG A 77 20.81 -9.60 -9.62
N GLY A 78 21.34 -8.56 -8.98
CA GLY A 78 20.75 -7.94 -7.80
C GLY A 78 19.37 -7.32 -8.04
N ASP A 79 19.23 -6.58 -9.15
CA ASP A 79 17.99 -5.94 -9.55
C ASP A 79 16.88 -6.96 -9.85
N GLU A 80 17.23 -8.08 -10.48
CA GLU A 80 16.32 -9.17 -10.78
C GLU A 80 15.81 -9.83 -9.49
N VAL A 81 16.71 -10.16 -8.57
CA VAL A 81 16.35 -10.74 -7.27
C VAL A 81 15.45 -9.78 -6.48
N LEU A 82 15.79 -8.49 -6.46
CA LEU A 82 14.97 -7.48 -5.77
C LEU A 82 13.56 -7.41 -6.36
N LYS A 83 13.44 -7.39 -7.69
CA LYS A 83 12.14 -7.37 -8.37
C LYS A 83 11.30 -8.62 -8.07
N LEU A 84 11.92 -9.81 -8.06
CA LEU A 84 11.25 -11.06 -7.70
C LEU A 84 10.80 -11.05 -6.23
N ALA A 85 11.61 -10.48 -5.34
CA ALA A 85 11.26 -10.28 -3.93
C ALA A 85 10.06 -9.35 -3.76
N GLU A 86 10.00 -8.25 -4.51
CA GLU A 86 8.88 -7.30 -4.48
C GLU A 86 7.58 -7.96 -4.96
N GLN A 87 7.66 -8.85 -5.94
CA GLN A 87 6.50 -9.59 -6.46
C GLN A 87 6.01 -10.67 -5.50
N GLN A 88 6.92 -11.44 -4.90
CA GLN A 88 6.56 -12.59 -4.06
C GLN A 88 6.28 -12.19 -2.60
N PHE A 89 6.99 -11.19 -2.07
CA PHE A 89 6.92 -10.76 -0.67
C PHE A 89 6.88 -9.22 -0.54
N PRO A 90 5.84 -8.54 -1.05
CA PRO A 90 5.82 -7.08 -1.19
C PRO A 90 5.97 -6.31 0.14
N PHE A 91 5.37 -6.80 1.23
CA PHE A 91 5.41 -6.10 2.52
C PHE A 91 6.75 -6.27 3.23
N GLN A 92 7.29 -7.49 3.21
CA GLN A 92 8.55 -7.84 3.83
C GLN A 92 9.71 -7.15 3.10
N THR A 93 9.71 -7.23 1.76
CA THR A 93 10.74 -6.62 0.91
C THR A 93 10.83 -5.11 1.14
N LYS A 94 9.70 -4.40 1.28
CA LYS A 94 9.72 -2.95 1.59
C LYS A 94 10.45 -2.63 2.90
N MET A 95 10.26 -3.44 3.94
CA MET A 95 10.95 -3.24 5.21
C MET A 95 12.44 -3.53 5.09
N ILE A 96 12.79 -4.56 4.33
CA ILE A 96 14.19 -4.96 4.11
C ILE A 96 14.95 -3.92 3.30
N ILE A 97 14.34 -3.33 2.26
CA ILE A 97 14.93 -2.23 1.49
C ILE A 97 15.33 -1.08 2.44
N LYS A 98 14.43 -0.67 3.33
CA LYS A 98 14.72 0.40 4.30
C LYS A 98 15.91 0.05 5.19
N ARG A 99 15.95 -1.19 5.73
CA ARG A 99 17.06 -1.64 6.58
C ARG A 99 18.38 -1.74 5.81
N LEU A 100 18.38 -2.25 4.59
CA LEU A 100 19.58 -2.31 3.77
C LEU A 100 20.11 -0.90 3.45
N ASN A 101 19.21 0.04 3.14
CA ASN A 101 19.59 1.42 2.90
C ASN A 101 20.15 2.10 4.15
N GLU A 102 19.60 1.85 5.33
CA GLU A 102 20.17 2.31 6.61
C GLU A 102 21.62 1.81 6.75
N LEU A 103 21.87 0.51 6.56
CA LEU A 103 23.22 -0.07 6.67
C LEU A 103 24.20 0.50 5.63
N ILE A 104 23.73 0.76 4.40
CA ILE A 104 24.53 1.42 3.36
C ILE A 104 24.87 2.86 3.76
N ARG A 105 23.89 3.61 4.30
CA ARG A 105 24.10 4.99 4.77
C ARG A 105 25.06 5.06 5.96
N PHE A 106 25.07 4.06 6.83
CA PHE A 106 26.05 3.93 7.92
C PHE A 106 27.43 3.49 7.42
N GLY A 107 27.56 3.04 6.17
CA GLY A 107 28.82 2.59 5.59
C GLY A 107 29.23 1.18 6.01
N GLU A 108 28.33 0.41 6.65
CA GLU A 108 28.57 -1.00 7.01
C GLU A 108 28.59 -1.90 5.77
N ILE A 109 27.83 -1.53 4.74
CA ILE A 109 27.71 -2.26 3.48
C ILE A 109 27.96 -1.29 2.33
N SER A 110 28.88 -1.63 1.43
CA SER A 110 29.20 -0.81 0.26
C SER A 110 28.44 -1.23 -1.00
N ARG A 111 28.39 -2.53 -1.27
CA ARG A 111 27.70 -3.15 -2.41
C ARG A 111 27.10 -4.50 -2.06
N ILE A 112 26.04 -4.89 -2.75
CA ILE A 112 25.28 -6.12 -2.51
C ILE A 112 25.08 -6.87 -3.84
N SER A 113 25.47 -8.14 -3.91
CA SER A 113 25.18 -8.99 -5.08
C SER A 113 23.77 -9.59 -5.02
N GLY A 114 23.28 -10.12 -6.15
CA GLY A 114 22.05 -10.93 -6.16
C GLY A 114 22.12 -12.17 -5.25
N GLY A 115 23.30 -12.78 -5.14
CA GLY A 115 23.53 -13.92 -4.24
C GLY A 115 23.47 -13.54 -2.76
N ASP A 116 24.04 -12.39 -2.39
CA ASP A 116 23.98 -11.87 -1.02
C ASP A 116 22.55 -11.56 -0.63
N LEU A 117 21.81 -10.87 -1.53
CA LEU A 117 20.43 -10.52 -1.30
C LEU A 117 19.54 -11.77 -1.15
N LEU A 118 19.73 -12.78 -2.00
CA LEU A 118 19.06 -14.08 -1.84
C LEU A 118 19.37 -14.74 -0.50
N SER A 119 20.61 -14.63 -0.02
CA SER A 119 21.04 -15.20 1.25
C SER A 119 20.37 -14.51 2.44
N VAL A 120 20.24 -13.18 2.40
CA VAL A 120 19.48 -12.40 3.38
C VAL A 120 18.01 -12.82 3.39
N TYR A 121 17.38 -12.96 2.22
CA TYR A 121 15.99 -13.39 2.17
C TYR A 121 15.80 -14.81 2.74
N ARG A 122 16.72 -15.73 2.43
CA ARG A 122 16.68 -17.10 2.95
C ARG A 122 16.89 -17.16 4.46
N SER A 123 17.80 -16.35 5.02
CA SER A 123 18.02 -16.30 6.47
C SER A 123 16.79 -15.80 7.23
N LEU A 124 15.98 -14.95 6.58
CA LEU A 124 14.69 -14.48 7.08
C LEU A 124 13.52 -15.42 6.76
N GLY A 125 13.77 -16.60 6.16
CA GLY A 125 12.75 -17.59 5.83
C GLY A 125 11.95 -17.29 4.56
N MET A 126 12.33 -16.30 3.75
CA MET A 126 11.68 -16.01 2.47
C MET A 126 12.33 -16.81 1.35
N LYS A 127 11.60 -17.80 0.84
CA LYS A 127 12.04 -18.62 -0.29
C LYS A 127 11.67 -17.95 -1.61
N ILE A 128 12.49 -17.00 -2.04
CA ILE A 128 12.34 -16.34 -3.35
C ILE A 128 12.71 -17.33 -4.45
N ARG A 129 11.79 -17.55 -5.37
CA ARG A 129 12.03 -18.36 -6.58
C ARG A 129 12.69 -17.49 -7.64
N VAL A 130 13.85 -17.93 -8.13
CA VAL A 130 14.60 -17.31 -9.24
C VAL A 130 14.77 -18.36 -10.32
N ASP A 131 14.34 -18.07 -11.53
CA ASP A 131 14.52 -18.97 -12.67
C ASP A 131 16.02 -18.99 -13.02
N THR A 132 16.63 -20.17 -12.84
CA THR A 132 18.07 -20.37 -13.02
C THR A 132 18.29 -21.49 -14.02
N HIS A 133 18.98 -21.18 -15.11
CA HIS A 133 19.41 -22.16 -16.10
C HIS A 133 20.94 -22.27 -16.06
N ILE A 134 21.45 -23.46 -15.77
CA ILE A 134 22.89 -23.71 -15.66
C ILE A 134 23.32 -24.57 -16.85
N SER A 135 24.23 -24.02 -17.66
CA SER A 135 24.85 -24.70 -18.79
C SER A 135 26.36 -24.82 -18.56
N ILE A 136 26.91 -26.02 -18.77
CA ILE A 136 28.34 -26.32 -18.68
C ILE A 136 28.91 -26.41 -20.09
N SER A 137 30.06 -25.79 -20.34
CA SER A 137 30.83 -26.03 -21.57
C SER A 137 31.89 -27.10 -21.29
N ASP A 138 31.76 -28.24 -21.95
CA ASP A 138 32.67 -29.37 -21.83
C ASP A 138 33.21 -29.71 -23.22
N HIS A 139 34.54 -29.71 -23.37
CA HIS A 139 35.24 -29.97 -24.63
C HIS A 139 34.67 -29.21 -25.86
N GLY A 140 34.26 -27.95 -25.69
CA GLY A 140 33.73 -27.10 -26.75
C GLY A 140 32.25 -27.32 -27.10
N LYS A 141 31.54 -28.20 -26.38
CA LYS A 141 30.08 -28.37 -26.47
C LYS A 141 29.41 -27.83 -25.22
N THR A 142 28.27 -27.17 -25.38
CA THR A 142 27.45 -26.70 -24.27
C THR A 142 26.38 -27.73 -23.94
N ILE A 143 26.39 -28.25 -22.72
CA ILE A 143 25.42 -29.21 -22.18
C ILE A 143 24.75 -28.63 -20.94
N SER A 144 23.51 -29.02 -20.65
CA SER A 144 22.85 -28.56 -19.43
C SER A 144 23.47 -29.24 -18.21
N PHE A 145 23.46 -28.57 -17.05
CA PHE A 145 23.93 -29.16 -15.79
C PHE A 145 23.22 -30.49 -15.48
N SER A 146 21.91 -30.54 -15.74
CA SER A 146 21.10 -31.74 -15.55
C SER A 146 21.58 -32.91 -16.42
N ASP A 147 21.95 -32.65 -17.67
CA ASP A 147 22.47 -33.67 -18.57
C ASP A 147 23.85 -34.16 -18.13
N LYS A 148 24.73 -33.24 -17.69
CA LYS A 148 26.05 -33.60 -17.15
C LYS A 148 25.94 -34.50 -15.92
N LEU A 149 25.01 -34.18 -15.01
CA LEU A 149 24.80 -34.98 -13.80
C LEU A 149 24.34 -36.40 -14.14
N ARG A 150 23.45 -36.55 -15.12
CA ARG A 150 22.98 -37.87 -15.59
C ARG A 150 24.11 -38.68 -16.25
N GLU A 151 24.96 -38.03 -17.05
CA GLU A 151 26.11 -38.68 -17.68
C GLU A 151 27.05 -39.29 -16.63
N SER A 152 27.40 -38.52 -15.58
CA SER A 152 28.28 -39.01 -14.51
C SER A 152 27.73 -40.22 -13.76
N THR A 153 26.42 -40.26 -13.49
CA THR A 153 25.79 -41.40 -12.80
C THR A 153 25.70 -42.65 -13.66
N SER A 154 25.66 -42.52 -14.98
CA SER A 154 25.61 -43.66 -15.89
C SER A 154 27.00 -44.26 -16.12
N SER A 155 28.05 -43.43 -16.22
CA SER A 155 29.42 -43.91 -16.43
C SER A 155 30.00 -44.73 -15.27
N GLU A 156 29.43 -44.60 -14.07
CA GLU A 156 29.84 -45.38 -12.89
C GLU A 156 29.18 -46.77 -12.82
N GLN A 157 28.09 -47.00 -13.56
CA GLN A 157 27.36 -48.29 -13.56
C GLN A 157 27.92 -49.30 -14.58
N ASP A 158 28.70 -48.83 -15.55
CA ASP A 158 29.34 -49.66 -16.58
C ASP A 158 30.78 -50.08 -16.20
N ALA A 159 31.25 -49.71 -15.01
CA ALA A 159 32.58 -50.00 -14.49
C ALA A 159 32.62 -51.12 -13.43
N GLU A 160 31.51 -51.85 -13.24
CA GLU A 160 31.39 -53.00 -12.33
C GLU A 160 31.15 -54.31 -13.08
#